data_AF-A0A1E5URX8-F1
#
_entry.id   AF-A0A1E5URX8-F1
#
_cell.length_a   1.000
_cell.length_b   1.000
_cell.length_c   1.000
_cell.angle_alpha   90.00
_cell.angle_beta   90.00
_cell.angle_gamma   90.00
#
_symmetry.space_group_name_H-M   'P 1'
#
loop_
_entity.id
_entity.type
_entity.pdbx_description
1 polymer ?
#
loop_
_entity_poly.entity_id
_entity_poly.type
_entity_poly.pdbx_seq_one_letter_code
_entity_poly.pdbx_strand_id
1 'polypeptide(L)' 'LQPLRGRLRRNTAAIIMYTAWHLWNERNRRIFEHKILLSGQVLGLIKGDVALRQAACGTPEFELS' A
#
# COMPACT_ATOMS: atom_id res chain seq x y z
N LEU A 1 -16.97 -5.63 16.20
CA LEU A 1 -16.11 -4.71 15.42
C LEU A 1 -16.91 -3.46 15.12
N GLN A 2 -16.55 -2.31 15.68
CA GLN A 2 -17.26 -1.06 15.40
C GLN A 2 -17.19 -0.73 13.90
N PRO A 3 -18.25 -0.17 13.28
CA PRO A 3 -18.22 0.21 11.88
C PRO A 3 -17.24 1.38 11.71
N LEU A 4 -16.08 1.10 11.11
CA LEU A 4 -15.11 2.10 10.70
C LEU A 4 -15.83 3.20 9.89
N ARG A 5 -15.64 4.47 10.25
CA ARG A 5 -16.19 5.62 9.52
C ARG A 5 -15.86 5.49 8.02
N GLY A 6 -16.79 5.85 7.13
CA GLY A 6 -16.69 5.55 5.70
C GLY A 6 -15.39 6.03 5.03
N ARG A 7 -14.80 7.14 5.48
CA ARG A 7 -13.50 7.66 5.02
C ARG A 7 -12.32 6.77 5.46
N LEU A 8 -12.30 6.34 6.71
CA LEU A 8 -11.28 5.44 7.26
C LEU A 8 -11.29 4.09 6.51
N ARG A 9 -12.47 3.50 6.26
CA ARG A 9 -12.60 2.27 5.46
C ARG A 9 -11.97 2.40 4.08
N ARG A 10 -12.24 3.51 3.38
CA ARG A 10 -11.69 3.77 2.04
C ARG A 10 -10.17 3.94 2.09
N ASN A 11 -9.64 4.62 3.10
CA ASN A 11 -8.20 4.80 3.27
C ASN A 11 -7.49 3.48 3.55
N THR A 12 -8.03 2.67 4.46
CA THR A 12 -7.50 1.33 4.76
C THR A 12 -7.56 0.42 3.53
N ALA A 13 -8.69 0.41 2.82
CA ALA A 13 -8.82 -0.37 1.58
C ALA A 13 -7.78 0.05 0.53
N ALA A 14 -7.54 1.36 0.36
CA ALA A 14 -6.53 1.84 -0.57
C ALA A 14 -5.12 1.33 -0.21
N ILE A 15 -4.71 1.42 1.06
CA ILE A 15 -3.40 0.87 1.49
C ILE A 15 -3.30 -0.62 1.22
N ILE A 16 -4.35 -1.38 1.54
CA ILE A 16 -4.38 -2.82 1.29
C ILE A 16 -4.22 -3.10 -0.22
N MET A 17 -4.90 -2.33 -1.07
CA MET A 17 -4.79 -2.46 -2.52
C MET A 17 -3.37 -2.19 -3.02
N TYR A 18 -2.73 -1.08 -2.63
CA TYR A 18 -1.33 -0.81 -3.01
C TYR A 18 -0.38 -1.89 -2.49
N THR A 19 -0.57 -2.35 -1.27
CA THR A 19 0.26 -3.41 -0.67
C THR A 19 0.12 -4.72 -1.43
N ALA A 20 -1.12 -5.16 -1.71
CA ALA A 20 -1.39 -6.39 -2.45
C ALA A 20 -0.86 -6.31 -3.89
N TRP A 21 -1.02 -5.16 -4.55
CA TRP A 21 -0.46 -4.91 -5.88
C TRP A 21 1.06 -5.04 -5.91
N HIS A 22 1.76 -4.39 -4.99
CA HIS A 22 3.22 -4.46 -4.91
C HIS A 22 3.72 -5.87 -4.56
N LEU A 23 3.02 -6.59 -3.69
CA LEU A 23 3.39 -7.98 -3.37
C LEU A 23 3.20 -8.92 -4.56
N TRP A 24 2.12 -8.73 -5.32
CA TRP A 24 1.88 -9.47 -6.56
C TRP A 24 2.98 -9.20 -7.59
N ASN A 25 3.33 -7.93 -7.80
CA ASN A 25 4.41 -7.56 -8.71
C ASN A 25 5.77 -8.08 -8.26
N GLU A 26 6.06 -8.06 -6.96
CA GLU A 26 7.28 -8.65 -6.42
C GLU A 26 7.36 -10.15 -6.72
N ARG A 27 6.25 -10.88 -6.50
CA ARG A 27 6.19 -12.30 -6.85
C ARG A 27 6.41 -12.52 -8.34
N ASN A 28 5.77 -11.73 -9.20
CA ASN A 28 5.95 -11.84 -10.65
C ASN A 28 7.39 -11.56 -11.05
N ARG A 29 8.01 -10.53 -10.49
CA ARG A 29 9.41 -10.17 -10.75
C ARG A 29 10.37 -11.29 -10.33
N ARG A 30 10.10 -11.96 -9.21
CA ARG A 30 10.88 -13.14 -8.79
C ARG A 30 10.78 -14.30 -9.77
N ILE A 31 9.59 -14.54 -10.31
CA ILE A 31 9.33 -15.68 -11.19
C ILE A 31 9.82 -15.40 -12.62
N PHE A 32 9.50 -14.24 -13.17
CA PHE A 32 9.72 -13.92 -14.59
C PHE A 32 11.03 -13.20 -14.86
N GLU A 33 11.55 -12.41 -13.91
CA GLU A 33 12.81 -11.68 -14.07
C GLU A 33 13.97 -12.27 -13.28
N HIS A 34 13.70 -13.30 -12.45
CA HIS A 34 14.67 -13.88 -11.51
C HIS A 34 15.33 -12.84 -10.59
N LYS A 35 14.62 -11.73 -10.29
CA LYS A 35 15.09 -10.67 -9.40
C LYS A 35 14.31 -10.68 -8.10
N ILE A 36 15.02 -10.46 -6.99
CA ILE A 36 14.46 -10.39 -5.64
C ILE A 36 14.75 -8.99 -5.08
N LEU A 37 13.74 -8.36 -4.50
CA LEU A 37 13.92 -7.16 -3.70
C LEU A 37 13.86 -7.57 -2.24
N LEU A 38 14.63 -6.85 -1.43
CA LEU A 38 14.51 -6.93 0.00
C LEU A 38 13.13 -6.41 0.42
N SER A 39 12.59 -6.95 1.51
CA SER A 39 11.32 -6.49 2.11
C SER A 39 11.28 -4.97 2.31
N GLY A 40 12.39 -4.37 2.74
CA GLY A 40 12.52 -2.92 2.90
C GLY A 40 12.39 -2.13 1.60
N GLN A 41 12.85 -2.69 0.47
CA GLN A 41 12.73 -2.04 -0.83
C GLN A 41 11.29 -2.12 -1.37
N VAL A 42 10.62 -3.27 -1.20
CA VAL A 42 9.19 -3.41 -1.53
C VAL A 42 8.34 -2.47 -0.67
N LEU A 43 8.65 -2.35 0.62
CA LEU A 43 8.00 -1.38 1.50
C LEU A 43 8.25 0.07 1.05
N GLY A 44 9.45 0.37 0.56
CA GLY A 44 9.79 1.67 -0.02
C GLY A 44 8.90 2.02 -1.22
N LEU A 45 8.67 1.06 -2.13
CA LEU A 45 7.78 1.25 -3.27
C LEU A 45 6.33 1.50 -2.84
N ILE A 46 5.82 0.71 -1.88
CA ILE A 46 4.48 0.89 -1.32
C ILE A 46 4.34 2.28 -0.70
N LYS A 47 5.32 2.72 0.10
CA LYS A 47 5.32 4.05 0.71
C LYS A 47 5.35 5.17 -0.33
N GLY A 48 6.10 4.99 -1.42
CA GLY A 48 6.13 5.93 -2.54
C GLY A 48 4.74 6.13 -3.17
N ASP A 49 4.05 5.05 -3.49
CA ASP A 49 2.70 5.12 -4.07
C ASP A 49 1.66 5.68 -3.09
N VAL A 50 1.76 5.31 -1.81
CA VAL A 50 0.90 5.88 -0.77
C VAL A 50 1.14 7.39 -0.62
N ALA A 51 2.40 7.85 -0.66
CA ALA A 51 2.74 9.26 -0.63
C ALA A 51 2.22 10.01 -1.88
N LEU A 52 2.30 9.39 -3.07
CA LEU A 52 1.73 9.96 -4.28
C LEU A 52 0.20 10.13 -4.16
N ARG A 53 -0.49 9.12 -3.61
CA ARG A 53 -1.92 9.23 -3.31
C ARG A 53 -2.21 10.33 -2.31
N GLN A 54 -1.37 10.49 -1.27
CA GLN A 54 -1.52 11.56 -0.30
C GLN A 54 -1.40 12.94 -0.93
N ALA A 55 -0.43 13.12 -1.84
CA ALA A 55 -0.28 14.37 -2.58
C ALA A 55 -1.49 14.67 -3.48
N ALA A 56 -2.09 13.65 -4.10
CA ALA A 56 -3.23 13.82 -5.00
C ALA A 56 -4.59 13.96 -4.29
N CYS A 57 -4.80 13.26 -3.17
CA CYS A 57 -6.10 13.14 -2.51
C CYS A 57 -6.15 13.72 -1.09
N GLY A 58 -5.02 14.23 -0.58
CA GLY A 58 -4.84 14.65 0.81
C GLY A 58 -4.47 13.50 1.74
N THR A 59 -4.06 13.85 2.95
CA THR A 59 -3.60 12.90 3.96
C THR A 59 -4.75 12.00 4.42
N PRO A 60 -4.63 10.67 4.34
CA PRO A 60 -5.60 9.75 4.90
C PRO A 60 -5.58 9.87 6.42
N GLU A 61 -6.74 10.16 7.00
CA GLU A 61 -6.96 10.00 8.43
C GLU A 61 -6.81 8.51 8.78
N PHE A 62 -5.89 8.24 9.70
CA PHE A 62 -5.80 6.98 10.43
C PHE A 62 -6.14 7.29 11.88
N GLU A 63 -7.16 6.64 12.43
CA GLU A 63 -7.32 6.59 13.88
C GLU A 63 -6.27 5.61 14.40
N LEU A 64 -5.10 6.13 14.77
CA LEU A 64 -4.19 5.45 15.67
C LEU A 64 -4.63 5.88 17.07
N SER A 65 -5.40 5.00 17.72
CA SER A 65 -5.86 5.14 19.10
C SER A 65 -4.70 5.12 20.09
#